data_AF-A0A7Y5SB74-F1
#
_entry.id   AF-A0A7Y5SB74-F1
#
_cell.length_a   1.000
_cell.length_b   1.000
_cell.length_c   1.000
_cell.angle_alpha   90.00
_cell.angle_beta   90.00
_cell.angle_gamma   90.00
#
_symmetry.space_group_name_H-M   'P 1'
#
loop_
_entity.id
_entity.type
_entity.pdbx_description
1 polymer ?
#
loop_
_entity_poly.entity_id
_entity_poly.type
_entity_poly.pdbx_seq_one_letter_code
_entity_poly.pdbx_strand_id
1 'polypeptide(L)'
;MKRVAIVSAAVLGSAFGAVLLVAGPLNPPAGAVSSTYKTLTEVEPRIAINATNTPGDADSVFKITQPGSYYLTGNMAGVSGKSGIEIAANSVTIDLNGFALVGVAGSLDGIGSSSSIARVAIENGTISGWGDEGIDMGTASTVLGARVERVHVSSCGGDGIYLESRAVVRDCVVQSVSGNGISIENAGVVESCIVSGSTLSGIVLQLAGVIKNCVAYRNTIDGINLAAAGVVSGCDSHDNGGDGIESAGAGYVTILDCTAHENAGDGIRVGAGAIVENNQCAFNVAAGIHTTGSDCRIERNNCMVNARGIDVDTIGSVIIRNTCSGNSTNWDVVAGNVILVVNATIAGAVSGNAGGTAPGSTDPNANFSY
;
A
#
# COMPACT_ATOMS: atom_id res chain seq x y z
N MET A 1 5.08 -105.97 35.62
CA MET A 1 5.17 -105.54 37.03
C MET A 1 5.91 -104.21 37.09
N LYS A 2 5.37 -103.25 37.87
CA LYS A 2 5.99 -102.13 38.62
C LYS A 2 7.32 -101.53 38.09
N ARG A 3 7.31 -100.28 37.58
CA ARG A 3 7.75 -99.00 38.21
C ARG A 3 9.26 -99.02 38.61
N VAL A 4 10.10 -98.04 38.26
CA VAL A 4 10.21 -96.71 38.91
C VAL A 4 11.25 -95.85 38.13
N ALA A 5 11.04 -94.53 38.15
CA ALA A 5 11.87 -93.46 37.56
C ALA A 5 13.09 -93.05 38.43
N ILE A 6 14.04 -92.29 37.86
CA ILE A 6 14.94 -91.26 38.47
C ILE A 6 15.52 -90.48 37.25
N VAL A 7 15.17 -89.22 36.96
CA VAL A 7 15.54 -87.91 37.55
C VAL A 7 16.99 -87.46 37.28
N SER A 8 17.07 -86.38 36.47
CA SER A 8 18.03 -85.24 36.44
C SER A 8 19.54 -85.49 36.33
N ALA A 9 20.37 -84.55 35.89
CA ALA A 9 20.34 -83.43 34.93
C ALA A 9 21.75 -82.81 35.02
N ALA A 10 22.39 -82.55 33.88
CA ALA A 10 23.20 -81.34 33.58
C ALA A 10 24.19 -81.62 32.44
N VAL A 11 24.16 -80.76 31.41
CA VAL A 11 25.28 -79.91 30.95
C VAL A 11 25.04 -79.43 29.51
N LEU A 12 24.91 -78.09 29.40
CA LEU A 12 25.21 -77.14 28.31
C LEU A 12 24.94 -77.49 26.84
N GLY A 13 24.11 -76.66 26.21
CA GLY A 13 24.05 -76.47 24.76
C GLY A 13 23.51 -75.09 24.41
N SER A 14 24.35 -74.25 23.80
CA SER A 14 24.06 -72.93 23.24
C SER A 14 22.89 -72.95 22.26
N ALA A 15 21.81 -72.21 22.53
CA ALA A 15 20.74 -71.99 21.57
C ALA A 15 20.78 -70.54 21.07
N PHE A 16 21.30 -70.36 19.85
CA PHE A 16 20.97 -69.21 19.02
C PHE A 16 19.45 -69.19 18.86
N GLY A 17 18.78 -68.28 19.56
CA GLY A 17 17.36 -68.02 19.32
C GLY A 17 17.22 -67.44 17.92
N ALA A 18 16.76 -68.26 16.98
CA ALA A 18 16.29 -67.79 15.69
C ALA A 18 15.10 -66.87 15.95
N VAL A 19 15.33 -65.55 15.95
CA VAL A 19 14.26 -64.57 15.88
C VAL A 19 13.60 -64.75 14.52
N LEU A 20 12.39 -65.30 14.49
CA LEU A 20 11.55 -65.24 13.31
C LEU A 20 11.28 -63.76 13.00
N LEU A 21 11.93 -63.24 11.97
CA LEU A 21 11.49 -62.03 11.30
C LEU A 21 10.20 -62.39 10.55
N VAL A 22 9.06 -62.19 11.21
CA VAL A 22 7.75 -62.28 10.55
C VAL A 22 7.64 -61.08 9.63
N ALA A 23 7.82 -61.31 8.33
CA ALA A 23 7.49 -60.31 7.32
C ALA A 23 6.01 -59.94 7.47
N GLY A 24 5.70 -58.65 7.33
CA GLY A 24 4.31 -58.19 7.27
C GLY A 24 3.52 -58.97 6.21
N PRO A 25 2.18 -58.98 6.29
CA PRO A 25 1.33 -59.75 5.38
C PRO A 25 1.75 -59.50 3.91
N LEU A 26 2.20 -60.54 3.22
CA LEU A 26 2.57 -60.45 1.80
C LEU A 26 1.35 -60.33 0.89
N ASN A 27 0.16 -60.49 1.46
CA ASN A 27 -1.11 -60.36 0.74
C ASN A 27 -1.59 -58.90 0.86
N PRO A 28 -1.64 -58.14 -0.26
CA PRO A 28 -2.31 -56.84 -0.24
C PRO A 28 -3.78 -57.01 0.17
N PRO A 29 -4.39 -55.99 0.81
CA PRO A 29 -5.81 -56.02 1.17
C PRO A 29 -6.69 -56.43 -0.01
N ALA A 30 -7.65 -57.33 0.22
CA ALA A 30 -8.56 -57.78 -0.83
C ALA A 30 -9.49 -56.63 -1.27
N GLY A 31 -9.49 -56.32 -2.57
CA GLY A 31 -10.31 -55.26 -3.17
C GLY A 31 -9.53 -54.44 -4.19
N ALA A 32 -10.23 -53.77 -5.11
CA ALA A 32 -9.59 -52.75 -5.94
C ALA A 32 -9.11 -51.61 -5.03
N VAL A 33 -7.82 -51.28 -5.08
CA VAL A 33 -7.31 -50.07 -4.43
C VAL A 33 -8.01 -48.85 -5.03
N SER A 34 -8.80 -48.14 -4.22
CA SER A 34 -9.39 -46.87 -4.64
C SER A 34 -8.29 -45.84 -4.88
N SER A 35 -8.48 -44.97 -5.87
CA SER A 35 -7.54 -43.86 -6.11
C SER A 35 -7.41 -43.04 -4.83
N THR A 36 -6.17 -42.89 -4.35
CA THR A 36 -5.84 -41.99 -3.24
C THR A 36 -5.45 -40.60 -3.73
N TYR A 37 -5.45 -40.36 -5.06
CA TYR A 37 -5.14 -39.05 -5.64
C TYR A 37 -6.37 -38.15 -5.60
N LYS A 38 -6.15 -36.88 -5.25
CA LYS A 38 -7.11 -35.79 -5.51
C LYS A 38 -7.17 -35.52 -7.01
N THR A 39 -8.36 -35.25 -7.51
CA THR A 39 -8.59 -34.71 -8.85
C THR A 39 -8.03 -33.29 -8.96
N LEU A 40 -7.76 -32.82 -10.18
CA LEU A 40 -7.32 -31.42 -10.39
C LEU A 40 -8.34 -30.43 -9.82
N THR A 41 -9.63 -30.71 -9.93
CA THR A 41 -10.72 -29.89 -9.38
C THR A 41 -10.73 -29.86 -7.85
N GLU A 42 -10.30 -30.94 -7.18
CA GLU A 42 -10.16 -30.96 -5.71
C GLU A 42 -8.90 -30.25 -5.22
N VAL A 43 -7.88 -30.09 -6.07
CA VAL A 43 -6.65 -29.36 -5.75
C VAL A 43 -6.77 -27.88 -6.11
N GLU A 44 -7.43 -27.57 -7.22
CA GLU A 44 -7.62 -26.22 -7.76
C GLU A 44 -9.11 -26.02 -8.12
N PRO A 45 -9.97 -25.70 -7.14
CA PRO A 45 -11.40 -25.54 -7.35
C PRO A 45 -11.77 -24.20 -8.00
N ARG A 46 -10.80 -23.29 -8.18
CA ARG A 46 -11.04 -21.99 -8.81
C ARG A 46 -11.26 -22.12 -10.31
N ILE A 47 -11.77 -21.06 -10.93
CA ILE A 47 -12.13 -21.04 -12.35
C ILE A 47 -10.99 -20.41 -13.15
N ALA A 48 -10.38 -21.17 -14.06
CA ALA A 48 -9.35 -20.62 -14.94
C ALA A 48 -9.96 -19.55 -15.86
N ILE A 49 -9.32 -18.39 -15.97
CA ILE A 49 -9.70 -17.34 -16.91
C ILE A 49 -9.18 -17.73 -18.30
N ASN A 50 -10.10 -18.03 -19.23
CA ASN A 50 -9.82 -18.43 -20.60
C ASN A 50 -11.09 -18.33 -21.46
N ALA A 51 -10.96 -18.59 -22.76
CA ALA A 51 -12.07 -18.50 -23.72
C ALA A 51 -13.23 -19.50 -23.46
N THR A 52 -12.99 -20.57 -22.71
CA THR A 52 -14.02 -21.57 -22.38
C THR A 52 -14.85 -21.15 -21.16
N ASN A 53 -14.20 -20.66 -20.11
CA ASN A 53 -14.85 -20.38 -18.83
C ASN A 53 -15.32 -18.94 -18.68
N THR A 54 -14.61 -17.99 -19.31
CA THR A 54 -14.84 -16.55 -19.20
C THR A 54 -14.76 -15.91 -20.59
N PRO A 55 -15.55 -16.36 -21.59
CA PRO A 55 -15.50 -15.79 -22.93
C PRO A 55 -15.73 -14.27 -22.87
N GLY A 56 -14.86 -13.50 -23.52
CA GLY A 56 -15.07 -12.07 -23.72
C GLY A 56 -16.15 -11.76 -24.76
N ASP A 57 -16.36 -10.48 -25.02
CA ASP A 57 -17.38 -9.94 -25.91
C ASP A 57 -16.81 -8.87 -26.85
N ALA A 58 -17.55 -7.79 -27.14
CA ALA A 58 -17.15 -6.79 -28.12
C ALA A 58 -15.97 -5.94 -27.64
N ASP A 59 -15.94 -5.64 -26.35
CA ASP A 59 -15.05 -4.71 -25.66
C ASP A 59 -14.14 -5.40 -24.63
N SER A 60 -14.25 -6.71 -24.40
CA SER A 60 -13.35 -7.45 -23.50
C SER A 60 -12.66 -8.66 -24.16
N VAL A 61 -11.46 -9.00 -23.70
CA VAL A 61 -10.81 -10.28 -24.03
C VAL A 61 -11.45 -11.42 -23.23
N PHE A 62 -11.70 -11.19 -21.94
CA PHE A 62 -12.43 -12.09 -21.06
C PHE A 62 -13.46 -11.34 -20.22
N LYS A 63 -14.62 -11.97 -19.96
CA LYS A 63 -15.68 -11.39 -19.13
C LYS A 63 -16.12 -12.33 -18.02
N ILE A 64 -16.14 -11.83 -16.79
CA ILE A 64 -16.59 -12.55 -15.60
C ILE A 64 -18.01 -12.09 -15.26
N THR A 65 -18.98 -12.95 -15.53
CA THR A 65 -20.42 -12.65 -15.35
C THR A 65 -21.05 -13.39 -14.17
N GLN A 66 -20.27 -14.19 -13.43
CA GLN A 66 -20.73 -14.92 -12.25
C GLN A 66 -19.81 -14.64 -11.05
N PRO A 67 -20.34 -14.64 -9.82
CA PRO A 67 -19.52 -14.64 -8.61
C PRO A 67 -18.59 -15.86 -8.57
N GLY A 68 -17.39 -15.70 -8.02
CA GLY A 68 -16.45 -16.81 -7.91
C GLY A 68 -15.00 -16.39 -7.69
N SER A 69 -14.14 -17.40 -7.56
CA SER A 69 -12.69 -17.22 -7.52
C SER A 69 -12.10 -17.69 -8.83
N TYR A 70 -11.32 -16.82 -9.46
CA TYR A 70 -10.76 -16.95 -10.80
C TYR A 70 -9.24 -16.82 -10.75
N TYR A 71 -8.55 -17.46 -11.70
CA TYR A 71 -7.09 -17.35 -11.78
C TYR A 71 -6.57 -17.37 -13.22
N LEU A 72 -5.43 -16.71 -13.45
CA LEU A 72 -4.69 -16.82 -14.71
C LEU A 72 -3.88 -18.12 -14.77
N THR A 73 -3.86 -18.72 -15.97
CA THR A 73 -3.08 -19.92 -16.28
C THR A 73 -1.79 -19.63 -17.06
N GLY A 74 -1.58 -18.37 -17.42
CA GLY A 74 -0.43 -17.89 -18.18
C GLY A 74 -0.55 -16.38 -18.42
N ASN A 75 0.50 -15.80 -19.00
CA ASN A 75 0.48 -14.40 -19.44
C ASN A 75 -0.60 -14.20 -20.52
N MET A 76 -1.26 -13.05 -20.51
CA MET A 76 -2.25 -12.66 -21.50
C MET A 76 -1.84 -11.34 -22.16
N ALA A 77 -1.99 -11.29 -23.49
CA ALA A 77 -1.81 -10.07 -24.26
C ALA A 77 -3.17 -9.42 -24.54
N GLY A 78 -3.25 -8.11 -24.36
CA GLY A 78 -4.40 -7.30 -24.70
C GLY A 78 -4.67 -7.26 -26.19
N VAL A 79 -5.84 -6.74 -26.55
CA VAL A 79 -6.29 -6.60 -27.93
C VAL A 79 -6.72 -5.15 -28.14
N SER A 80 -6.37 -4.57 -29.29
CA SER A 80 -6.81 -3.21 -29.64
C SER A 80 -8.34 -3.10 -29.58
N GLY A 81 -8.82 -2.05 -28.94
CA GLY A 81 -10.24 -1.77 -28.71
C GLY A 81 -10.88 -2.61 -27.61
N LYS A 82 -10.10 -3.31 -26.79
CA LYS A 82 -10.62 -4.16 -25.71
C LYS A 82 -9.91 -3.97 -24.38
N SER A 83 -10.66 -4.10 -23.29
CA SER A 83 -10.14 -4.33 -21.94
C SER A 83 -9.71 -5.79 -21.78
N GLY A 84 -8.76 -6.04 -20.87
CA GLY A 84 -8.23 -7.38 -20.64
C GLY A 84 -9.24 -8.31 -19.98
N ILE A 85 -9.67 -7.95 -18.78
CA ILE A 85 -10.70 -8.69 -18.04
C ILE A 85 -11.78 -7.71 -17.60
N GLU A 86 -13.01 -7.93 -18.02
CA GLU A 86 -14.16 -7.18 -17.50
C GLU A 86 -14.90 -7.98 -16.44
N ILE A 87 -15.32 -7.29 -15.37
CA ILE A 87 -16.08 -7.86 -14.27
C ILE A 87 -17.50 -7.30 -14.29
N ALA A 88 -18.48 -8.19 -14.35
CA ALA A 88 -19.91 -7.87 -14.38
C ALA A 88 -20.70 -8.51 -13.22
N ALA A 89 -20.00 -9.07 -12.24
CA ALA A 89 -20.60 -9.76 -11.09
C ALA A 89 -19.98 -9.35 -9.75
N ASN A 90 -20.80 -9.45 -8.70
CA ASN A 90 -20.36 -9.25 -7.31
C ASN A 90 -19.53 -10.44 -6.82
N SER A 91 -18.73 -10.24 -5.76
CA SER A 91 -18.00 -11.32 -5.07
C SER A 91 -17.06 -12.08 -5.99
N VAL A 92 -16.26 -11.34 -6.75
CA VAL A 92 -15.27 -11.88 -7.68
C VAL A 92 -13.88 -11.72 -7.07
N THR A 93 -13.12 -12.81 -7.03
CA THR A 93 -11.68 -12.75 -6.75
C THR A 93 -10.92 -13.15 -8.01
N ILE A 94 -9.99 -12.32 -8.45
CA ILE A 94 -9.05 -12.61 -9.53
C ILE A 94 -7.66 -12.74 -8.90
N ASP A 95 -7.09 -13.93 -9.00
CA ASP A 95 -5.67 -14.17 -8.71
C ASP A 95 -4.90 -14.23 -10.04
N LEU A 96 -4.06 -13.23 -10.29
CA LEU A 96 -3.20 -13.20 -11.47
C LEU A 96 -2.10 -14.27 -11.39
N ASN A 97 -1.92 -14.94 -10.25
CA ASN A 97 -1.08 -16.13 -10.07
C ASN A 97 0.38 -15.93 -10.51
N GLY A 98 0.90 -14.72 -10.32
CA GLY A 98 2.23 -14.29 -10.74
C GLY A 98 2.39 -14.00 -12.24
N PHE A 99 1.32 -14.12 -13.04
CA PHE A 99 1.33 -13.84 -14.46
C PHE A 99 1.07 -12.37 -14.80
N ALA A 100 1.34 -12.01 -16.06
CA ALA A 100 1.19 -10.67 -16.59
C ALA A 100 -0.03 -10.51 -17.50
N LEU A 101 -0.76 -9.40 -17.32
CA LEU A 101 -1.68 -8.82 -18.29
C LEU A 101 -0.96 -7.70 -19.04
N VAL A 102 -0.64 -7.92 -20.32
CA VAL A 102 0.20 -7.01 -21.11
C VAL A 102 -0.63 -6.35 -22.20
N GLY A 103 -0.90 -5.05 -22.06
CA GLY A 103 -1.62 -4.27 -23.04
C GLY A 103 -0.87 -4.11 -24.36
N VAL A 104 -1.60 -3.64 -25.37
CA VAL A 104 -1.09 -3.30 -26.70
C VAL A 104 -1.59 -1.92 -27.10
N ALA A 105 -0.97 -1.30 -28.10
CA ALA A 105 -1.44 -0.02 -28.63
C ALA A 105 -2.94 -0.07 -28.98
N GLY A 106 -3.71 0.85 -28.42
CA GLY A 106 -5.16 0.92 -28.60
C GLY A 106 -5.99 -0.04 -27.74
N SER A 107 -5.39 -0.84 -26.85
CA SER A 107 -6.14 -1.55 -25.80
C SER A 107 -6.76 -0.55 -24.80
N LEU A 108 -7.82 -0.96 -24.11
CA LEU A 108 -8.49 -0.17 -23.08
C LEU A 108 -7.86 -0.49 -21.71
N ASP A 109 -8.65 -0.88 -20.71
CA ASP A 109 -8.19 -1.19 -19.35
C ASP A 109 -7.56 -2.57 -19.23
N GLY A 110 -6.62 -2.74 -18.30
CA GLY A 110 -6.15 -4.07 -17.92
C GLY A 110 -7.23 -4.92 -17.28
N ILE A 111 -7.85 -4.40 -16.22
CA ILE A 111 -9.02 -4.99 -15.57
C ILE A 111 -10.06 -3.91 -15.32
N GLY A 112 -11.22 -4.06 -15.93
CA GLY A 112 -12.32 -3.09 -15.90
C GLY A 112 -13.58 -3.64 -15.23
N SER A 113 -14.50 -2.75 -14.87
CA SER A 113 -15.86 -3.11 -14.43
C SER A 113 -16.89 -2.70 -15.48
N SER A 114 -17.87 -3.56 -15.77
CA SER A 114 -18.90 -3.30 -16.79
C SER A 114 -20.31 -3.14 -16.20
N SER A 115 -20.46 -3.11 -14.88
CA SER A 115 -21.73 -2.91 -14.16
C SER A 115 -21.49 -2.46 -12.71
N SER A 116 -22.54 -2.05 -12.00
CA SER A 116 -22.44 -1.76 -10.56
C SER A 116 -22.20 -3.06 -9.79
N ILE A 117 -21.03 -3.18 -9.19
CA ILE A 117 -20.60 -4.40 -8.50
C ILE A 117 -19.99 -4.10 -7.14
N ALA A 118 -19.85 -5.13 -6.32
CA ALA A 118 -19.27 -5.02 -5.00
C ALA A 118 -18.46 -6.28 -4.65
N ARG A 119 -17.51 -6.09 -3.73
CA ARG A 119 -16.65 -7.17 -3.19
C ARG A 119 -15.81 -7.83 -4.30
N VAL A 120 -15.09 -7.00 -5.04
CA VAL A 120 -14.09 -7.46 -6.01
C VAL A 120 -12.73 -7.50 -5.32
N ALA A 121 -11.95 -8.56 -5.54
CA ALA A 121 -10.56 -8.66 -5.13
C ALA A 121 -9.68 -8.99 -6.34
N ILE A 122 -8.58 -8.27 -6.51
CA ILE A 122 -7.59 -8.47 -7.59
C ILE A 122 -6.22 -8.59 -6.93
N GLU A 123 -5.50 -9.69 -7.19
CA GLU A 123 -4.25 -9.96 -6.49
C GLU A 123 -3.16 -10.68 -7.30
N ASN A 124 -1.92 -10.58 -6.80
CA ASN A 124 -0.74 -11.38 -7.16
C ASN A 124 -0.35 -11.39 -8.65
N GLY A 125 0.02 -10.24 -9.24
CA GLY A 125 0.55 -10.27 -10.61
C GLY A 125 1.00 -8.94 -11.16
N THR A 126 1.17 -8.90 -12.47
CA THR A 126 1.62 -7.71 -13.20
C THR A 126 0.57 -7.27 -14.22
N ILE A 127 0.31 -5.98 -14.29
CA ILE A 127 -0.55 -5.36 -15.30
C ILE A 127 0.27 -4.24 -15.94
N SER A 128 0.49 -4.29 -17.25
CA SER A 128 1.41 -3.33 -17.88
C SER A 128 1.05 -2.97 -19.31
N GLY A 129 1.27 -1.72 -19.71
CA GLY A 129 1.19 -1.32 -21.12
C GLY A 129 -0.22 -1.16 -21.68
N TRP A 130 -1.23 -1.00 -20.83
CA TRP A 130 -2.63 -0.81 -21.22
C TRP A 130 -2.87 0.62 -21.71
N GLY A 131 -3.73 0.78 -22.72
CA GLY A 131 -3.92 2.09 -23.36
C GLY A 131 -4.73 3.06 -22.51
N ASP A 132 -5.49 2.55 -21.53
CA ASP A 132 -6.18 3.33 -20.50
C ASP A 132 -5.66 2.93 -19.11
N GLU A 133 -6.52 2.71 -18.11
CA GLU A 133 -6.11 2.31 -16.76
C GLU A 133 -5.47 0.91 -16.69
N GLY A 134 -4.62 0.71 -15.68
CA GLY A 134 -4.24 -0.65 -15.30
C GLY A 134 -5.43 -1.42 -14.70
N ILE A 135 -6.08 -0.81 -13.72
CA ILE A 135 -7.30 -1.32 -13.08
C ILE A 135 -8.29 -0.16 -12.97
N ASP A 136 -9.45 -0.27 -13.60
CA ASP A 136 -10.55 0.70 -13.51
C ASP A 136 -11.80 0.04 -12.91
N MET A 137 -12.12 0.41 -11.67
CA MET A 137 -13.35 0.02 -10.97
C MET A 137 -14.34 1.19 -10.88
N GLY A 138 -14.50 1.98 -11.93
CA GLY A 138 -15.49 3.06 -12.02
C GLY A 138 -16.05 3.34 -13.42
N THR A 139 -15.57 2.68 -14.49
CA THR A 139 -16.04 2.86 -15.88
C THR A 139 -17.56 2.76 -16.06
N ALA A 140 -18.22 1.82 -15.36
CA ALA A 140 -19.60 1.45 -15.67
C ALA A 140 -20.66 1.93 -14.68
N SER A 141 -20.29 2.25 -13.42
CA SER A 141 -21.12 2.74 -12.31
C SER A 141 -20.51 2.32 -10.96
N THR A 142 -21.23 2.56 -9.86
CA THR A 142 -20.67 2.47 -8.53
C THR A 142 -20.08 1.11 -8.15
N VAL A 143 -18.78 1.06 -7.86
CA VAL A 143 -18.10 -0.11 -7.30
C VAL A 143 -17.81 0.06 -5.82
N LEU A 144 -18.29 -0.88 -5.01
CA LEU A 144 -18.13 -0.85 -3.55
C LEU A 144 -17.21 -1.94 -3.02
N GLY A 145 -16.18 -1.54 -2.27
CA GLY A 145 -15.34 -2.46 -1.53
C GLY A 145 -14.40 -3.29 -2.41
N ALA A 146 -13.90 -2.69 -3.50
CA ALA A 146 -12.83 -3.29 -4.29
C ALA A 146 -11.54 -3.39 -3.48
N ARG A 147 -10.79 -4.48 -3.64
CA ARG A 147 -9.49 -4.71 -3.00
C ARG A 147 -8.46 -5.04 -4.07
N VAL A 148 -7.35 -4.32 -4.08
CA VAL A 148 -6.22 -4.59 -4.97
C VAL A 148 -4.99 -4.82 -4.12
N GLU A 149 -4.36 -5.98 -4.27
CA GLU A 149 -3.35 -6.44 -3.33
C GLU A 149 -2.19 -7.15 -4.03
N ARG A 150 -0.94 -6.74 -3.76
CA ARG A 150 0.27 -7.39 -4.32
C ARG A 150 0.26 -7.42 -5.87
N VAL A 151 -0.11 -6.28 -6.47
CA VAL A 151 -0.10 -6.08 -7.93
C VAL A 151 0.96 -5.05 -8.31
N HIS A 152 1.70 -5.34 -9.37
CA HIS A 152 2.59 -4.38 -10.03
C HIS A 152 1.90 -3.80 -11.27
N VAL A 153 1.62 -2.51 -11.29
CA VAL A 153 1.03 -1.80 -12.44
C VAL A 153 2.06 -0.89 -13.07
N SER A 154 2.23 -0.93 -14.40
CA SER A 154 3.16 -0.03 -15.06
C SER A 154 2.84 0.36 -16.51
N SER A 155 3.30 1.54 -16.93
CA SER A 155 3.23 1.98 -18.33
C SER A 155 1.81 1.99 -18.91
N CYS A 156 0.80 2.31 -18.08
CA CYS A 156 -0.58 2.46 -18.51
C CYS A 156 -0.88 3.90 -18.97
N GLY A 157 -1.85 4.06 -19.88
CA GLY A 157 -2.24 5.34 -20.48
C GLY A 157 -3.17 6.20 -19.63
N GLY A 158 -3.82 5.60 -18.63
CA GLY A 158 -4.63 6.27 -17.62
C GLY A 158 -4.03 6.15 -16.22
N ASP A 159 -4.89 6.11 -15.21
CA ASP A 159 -4.48 5.83 -13.83
C ASP A 159 -3.90 4.40 -13.71
N GLY A 160 -2.96 4.20 -12.78
CA GLY A 160 -2.48 2.84 -12.50
C GLY A 160 -3.59 1.99 -11.87
N ILE A 161 -4.17 2.49 -10.78
CA ILE A 161 -5.27 1.86 -10.07
C ILE A 161 -6.30 2.94 -9.76
N TYR A 162 -7.45 2.90 -10.43
CA TYR A 162 -8.59 3.75 -10.16
C TYR A 162 -9.72 2.93 -9.51
N LEU A 163 -10.09 3.27 -8.28
CA LEU A 163 -11.15 2.62 -7.52
C LEU A 163 -12.16 3.63 -7.01
N GLU A 164 -13.38 3.18 -6.76
CA GLU A 164 -14.42 4.08 -6.22
C GLU A 164 -14.49 4.12 -4.69
N SER A 165 -15.41 3.38 -4.06
CA SER A 165 -15.79 3.60 -2.66
C SER A 165 -15.48 2.41 -1.78
N ARG A 166 -15.06 2.69 -0.54
CA ARG A 166 -14.69 1.70 0.49
C ARG A 166 -13.58 0.76 0.03
N ALA A 167 -12.74 1.26 -0.88
CA ALA A 167 -11.72 0.48 -1.54
C ALA A 167 -10.47 0.35 -0.67
N VAL A 168 -9.71 -0.72 -0.90
CA VAL A 168 -8.43 -0.96 -0.24
C VAL A 168 -7.39 -1.30 -1.28
N VAL A 169 -6.29 -0.55 -1.30
CA VAL A 169 -5.10 -0.87 -2.09
C VAL A 169 -3.97 -1.16 -1.12
N ARG A 170 -3.35 -2.34 -1.23
CA ARG A 170 -2.25 -2.72 -0.34
C ARG A 170 -1.13 -3.47 -1.03
N ASP A 171 0.10 -3.25 -0.56
CA ASP A 171 1.28 -3.98 -1.03
C ASP A 171 1.48 -3.88 -2.56
N CYS A 172 1.04 -2.77 -3.17
CA CYS A 172 1.07 -2.58 -4.61
C CYS A 172 2.24 -1.68 -5.03
N VAL A 173 2.70 -1.86 -6.26
CA VAL A 173 3.71 -1.01 -6.89
C VAL A 173 3.14 -0.44 -8.18
N VAL A 174 3.06 0.89 -8.30
CA VAL A 174 2.58 1.57 -9.51
C VAL A 174 3.69 2.44 -10.09
N GLN A 175 4.00 2.26 -11.38
CA GLN A 175 5.15 2.93 -12.00
C GLN A 175 4.89 3.44 -13.41
N SER A 176 5.31 4.67 -13.68
CA SER A 176 5.37 5.22 -15.05
C SER A 176 4.00 5.19 -15.75
N VAL A 177 2.95 5.66 -15.08
CA VAL A 177 1.59 5.74 -15.63
C VAL A 177 1.26 7.16 -16.08
N SER A 178 0.34 7.30 -17.03
CA SER A 178 0.01 8.59 -17.65
C SER A 178 -1.16 9.33 -16.98
N GLY A 179 -1.72 8.76 -15.90
CA GLY A 179 -2.61 9.42 -14.95
C GLY A 179 -2.00 9.52 -13.55
N ASN A 180 -2.85 9.41 -12.53
CA ASN A 180 -2.45 9.20 -11.15
C ASN A 180 -1.94 7.78 -10.94
N GLY A 181 -1.06 7.56 -9.99
CA GLY A 181 -0.62 6.21 -9.65
C GLY A 181 -1.75 5.37 -9.04
N ILE A 182 -2.27 5.84 -7.91
CA ILE A 182 -3.42 5.24 -7.23
C ILE A 182 -4.43 6.34 -6.96
N SER A 183 -5.67 6.14 -7.38
CA SER A 183 -6.77 7.06 -7.16
C SER A 183 -7.95 6.31 -6.55
N ILE A 184 -8.49 6.85 -5.45
CA ILE A 184 -9.74 6.37 -4.85
C ILE A 184 -10.70 7.55 -4.70
N GLU A 185 -11.87 7.42 -5.34
CA GLU A 185 -12.87 8.50 -5.44
C GLU A 185 -13.55 8.83 -4.11
N ASN A 186 -13.81 7.83 -3.29
CA ASN A 186 -14.50 8.01 -2.01
C ASN A 186 -13.67 7.43 -0.88
N ALA A 187 -14.31 7.10 0.25
CA ALA A 187 -13.58 6.65 1.42
C ALA A 187 -12.75 5.38 1.13
N GLY A 188 -11.45 5.43 1.39
CA GLY A 188 -10.52 4.37 1.00
C GLY A 188 -9.34 4.22 1.94
N VAL A 189 -8.62 3.11 1.78
CA VAL A 189 -7.36 2.83 2.47
C VAL A 189 -6.29 2.49 1.45
N VAL A 190 -5.18 3.22 1.49
CA VAL A 190 -3.96 2.89 0.73
C VAL A 190 -2.87 2.58 1.75
N GLU A 191 -2.31 1.37 1.69
CA GLU A 191 -1.34 0.88 2.67
C GLU A 191 -0.14 0.21 2.00
N SER A 192 1.07 0.54 2.43
CA SER A 192 2.28 -0.19 2.02
C SER A 192 2.46 -0.23 0.51
N CYS A 193 2.10 0.86 -0.17
CA CYS A 193 2.23 0.99 -1.62
C CYS A 193 3.45 1.84 -2.00
N ILE A 194 4.03 1.54 -3.16
CA ILE A 194 5.08 2.35 -3.78
C ILE A 194 4.54 2.90 -5.09
N VAL A 195 4.57 4.22 -5.25
CA VAL A 195 4.09 4.89 -6.45
C VAL A 195 5.15 5.82 -7.00
N SER A 196 5.46 5.71 -8.30
CA SER A 196 6.46 6.57 -8.90
C SER A 196 6.30 6.85 -10.38
N GLY A 197 6.75 8.01 -10.82
CA GLY A 197 6.77 8.35 -12.25
C GLY A 197 5.37 8.53 -12.84
N SER A 198 4.37 8.87 -12.02
CA SER A 198 3.05 9.22 -12.51
C SER A 198 3.10 10.62 -13.14
N THR A 199 2.41 10.82 -14.26
CA THR A 199 2.34 12.16 -14.92
C THR A 199 1.41 13.12 -14.18
N LEU A 200 0.57 12.62 -13.27
CA LEU A 200 -0.20 13.41 -12.32
C LEU A 200 0.36 13.22 -10.90
N SER A 201 -0.50 13.08 -9.90
CA SER A 201 -0.11 12.83 -8.51
C SER A 201 0.17 11.34 -8.29
N GLY A 202 0.95 11.01 -7.26
CA GLY A 202 1.22 9.62 -6.90
C GLY A 202 -0.02 8.92 -6.36
N ILE A 203 -0.43 9.30 -5.15
CA ILE A 203 -1.59 8.71 -4.47
C ILE A 203 -2.64 9.79 -4.23
N VAL A 204 -3.87 9.55 -4.66
CA VAL A 204 -5.00 10.48 -4.51
C VAL A 204 -6.15 9.80 -3.78
N LEU A 205 -6.60 10.41 -2.68
CA LEU A 205 -7.88 10.12 -2.06
C LEU A 205 -8.75 11.38 -2.16
N GLN A 206 -9.82 11.31 -2.97
CA GLN A 206 -10.69 12.46 -3.23
C GLN A 206 -11.61 12.80 -2.04
N LEU A 207 -11.89 11.83 -1.18
CA LEU A 207 -12.64 12.02 0.06
C LEU A 207 -11.90 11.39 1.26
N ALA A 208 -12.62 11.28 2.38
CA ALA A 208 -12.06 10.88 3.65
C ALA A 208 -11.47 9.47 3.64
N GLY A 209 -10.19 9.32 4.01
CA GLY A 209 -9.56 8.00 4.04
C GLY A 209 -8.25 7.95 4.81
N VAL A 210 -7.53 6.85 4.60
CA VAL A 210 -6.26 6.57 5.28
C VAL A 210 -5.20 6.22 4.25
N ILE A 211 -4.09 6.93 4.29
CA ILE A 211 -2.88 6.63 3.53
C ILE A 211 -1.79 6.32 4.55
N LYS A 212 -1.23 5.11 4.52
CA LYS A 212 -0.21 4.73 5.50
C LYS A 212 0.93 3.91 4.93
N ASN A 213 2.14 4.17 5.44
CA ASN A 213 3.34 3.41 5.11
C ASN A 213 3.62 3.36 3.60
N CYS A 214 3.28 4.44 2.87
CA CYS A 214 3.44 4.52 1.43
C CYS A 214 4.71 5.31 1.05
N VAL A 215 5.26 5.00 -0.11
CA VAL A 215 6.35 5.77 -0.73
C VAL A 215 5.85 6.36 -2.04
N ALA A 216 5.87 7.69 -2.18
CA ALA A 216 5.43 8.38 -3.39
C ALA A 216 6.54 9.30 -3.91
N TYR A 217 7.13 8.97 -5.06
CA TYR A 217 8.27 9.73 -5.56
C TYR A 217 8.32 9.94 -7.06
N ARG A 218 8.94 11.05 -7.49
CA ARG A 218 9.09 11.41 -8.91
C ARG A 218 7.76 11.44 -9.66
N ASN A 219 6.70 11.89 -9.00
CA ASN A 219 5.43 12.20 -9.66
C ASN A 219 5.47 13.66 -10.14
N THR A 220 4.79 13.96 -11.24
CA THR A 220 4.87 15.30 -11.86
C THR A 220 4.14 16.37 -11.03
N ILE A 221 3.10 15.98 -10.30
CA ILE A 221 2.38 16.85 -9.36
C ILE A 221 2.75 16.41 -7.94
N ASP A 222 1.77 16.16 -7.07
CA ASP A 222 2.03 15.88 -5.67
C ASP A 222 2.39 14.40 -5.46
N GLY A 223 3.18 14.10 -4.44
CA GLY A 223 3.41 12.71 -4.07
C GLY A 223 2.13 12.07 -3.53
N ILE A 224 1.51 12.73 -2.54
CA ILE A 224 0.29 12.29 -1.89
C ILE A 224 -0.70 13.46 -1.85
N ASN A 225 -1.92 13.26 -2.33
CA ASN A 225 -3.02 14.20 -2.26
C ASN A 225 -4.20 13.58 -1.49
N LEU A 226 -4.62 14.25 -0.42
CA LEU A 226 -5.79 13.90 0.38
C LEU A 226 -6.73 15.10 0.41
N ALA A 227 -7.76 15.08 -0.44
CA ALA A 227 -8.60 16.24 -0.69
C ALA A 227 -9.63 16.56 0.43
N ALA A 228 -9.83 15.65 1.39
CA ALA A 228 -10.77 15.81 2.50
C ALA A 228 -10.22 15.26 3.84
N ALA A 229 -11.08 15.14 4.86
CA ALA A 229 -10.68 14.72 6.20
C ALA A 229 -10.13 13.29 6.22
N GLY A 230 -8.92 13.06 6.74
CA GLY A 230 -8.36 11.71 6.79
C GLY A 230 -7.04 11.67 7.54
N VAL A 231 -6.32 10.56 7.38
CA VAL A 231 -5.02 10.35 8.02
C VAL A 231 -3.98 10.00 6.97
N VAL A 232 -2.87 10.72 6.97
CA VAL A 232 -1.64 10.34 6.26
C VAL A 232 -0.59 10.03 7.33
N SER A 233 -0.04 8.81 7.32
CA SER A 233 0.89 8.40 8.38
C SER A 233 2.03 7.50 7.94
N GLY A 234 3.24 7.73 8.43
CA GLY A 234 4.39 6.86 8.15
C GLY A 234 4.79 6.84 6.68
N CYS A 235 4.46 7.89 5.92
CA CYS A 235 4.71 7.96 4.49
C CYS A 235 6.03 8.68 4.18
N ASP A 236 6.66 8.29 3.07
CA ASP A 236 7.82 8.97 2.50
C ASP A 236 7.42 9.58 1.14
N SER A 237 7.54 10.89 0.99
CA SER A 237 7.15 11.61 -0.23
C SER A 237 8.25 12.54 -0.71
N HIS A 238 8.89 12.19 -1.83
CA HIS A 238 10.09 12.90 -2.28
C HIS A 238 10.27 13.01 -3.80
N ASP A 239 11.13 13.92 -4.22
CA ASP A 239 11.42 14.18 -5.65
C ASP A 239 10.16 14.48 -6.49
N ASN A 240 9.05 14.97 -5.90
CA ASN A 240 7.82 15.25 -6.64
C ASN A 240 7.82 16.67 -7.22
N GLY A 241 7.14 16.86 -8.35
CA GLY A 241 7.07 18.14 -9.06
C GLY A 241 6.13 19.18 -8.44
N GLY A 242 5.26 18.75 -7.53
CA GLY A 242 4.41 19.56 -6.66
C GLY A 242 4.80 19.41 -5.19
N ASP A 243 3.80 19.35 -4.32
CA ASP A 243 4.01 19.17 -2.89
C ASP A 243 4.32 17.70 -2.54
N GLY A 244 5.03 17.48 -1.44
CA GLY A 244 5.21 16.13 -0.92
C GLY A 244 3.87 15.53 -0.50
N ILE A 245 3.16 16.22 0.39
CA ILE A 245 1.83 15.85 0.86
C ILE A 245 0.92 17.08 0.80
N GLU A 246 -0.14 17.00 0.00
CA GLU A 246 -1.16 18.04 -0.16
C GLU A 246 -2.46 17.62 0.53
N SER A 247 -3.03 18.54 1.31
CA SER A 247 -4.38 18.46 1.86
C SER A 247 -4.92 19.87 2.17
N ALA A 248 -4.80 20.79 1.21
CA ALA A 248 -5.22 22.20 1.33
C ALA A 248 -6.74 22.40 1.18
N GLY A 249 -7.47 21.34 0.84
CA GLY A 249 -8.94 21.31 0.81
C GLY A 249 -9.60 21.50 2.19
N ALA A 250 -10.93 21.55 2.21
CA ALA A 250 -11.70 21.68 3.45
C ALA A 250 -11.78 20.34 4.19
N GLY A 251 -10.84 20.05 5.08
CA GLY A 251 -10.85 18.81 5.86
C GLY A 251 -9.94 18.82 7.09
N TYR A 252 -10.45 18.26 8.20
CA TYR A 252 -9.68 17.95 9.40
C TYR A 252 -8.74 16.77 9.13
N VAL A 253 -7.59 17.04 8.51
CA VAL A 253 -6.56 16.03 8.23
C VAL A 253 -5.62 15.85 9.42
N THR A 254 -5.16 14.62 9.64
CA THR A 254 -4.00 14.35 10.50
C THR A 254 -2.87 13.82 9.64
N ILE A 255 -1.74 14.53 9.61
CA ILE A 255 -0.51 14.13 8.93
C ILE A 255 0.55 13.89 9.99
N LEU A 256 0.98 12.64 10.16
CA LEU A 256 1.92 12.28 11.21
C LEU A 256 3.00 11.28 10.80
N ASP A 257 4.16 11.39 11.43
CA ASP A 257 5.27 10.45 11.24
C ASP A 257 5.73 10.32 9.76
N CYS A 258 5.52 11.35 8.95
CA CYS A 258 5.90 11.36 7.54
C CYS A 258 7.26 12.03 7.31
N THR A 259 7.92 11.62 6.23
CA THR A 259 9.08 12.32 5.67
C THR A 259 8.69 12.93 4.33
N ALA A 260 8.90 14.24 4.16
CA ALA A 260 8.65 14.93 2.91
C ALA A 260 9.88 15.73 2.48
N HIS A 261 10.57 15.28 1.43
CA HIS A 261 11.84 15.88 1.05
C HIS A 261 12.07 16.07 -0.44
N GLU A 262 12.89 17.06 -0.80
CA GLU A 262 13.32 17.29 -2.19
C GLU A 262 12.14 17.49 -3.17
N ASN A 263 11.00 17.98 -2.68
CA ASN A 263 9.86 18.30 -3.52
C ASN A 263 9.99 19.72 -4.11
N ALA A 264 9.46 19.92 -5.31
CA ALA A 264 9.51 21.21 -5.99
C ALA A 264 8.48 22.22 -5.44
N GLY A 265 7.50 21.76 -4.67
CA GLY A 265 6.58 22.55 -3.86
C GLY A 265 6.95 22.57 -2.38
N ASP A 266 5.90 22.60 -1.54
CA ASP A 266 5.99 22.47 -0.09
C ASP A 266 6.25 21.00 0.29
N GLY A 267 6.91 20.74 1.42
CA GLY A 267 6.99 19.37 1.95
C GLY A 267 5.60 18.85 2.32
N ILE A 268 4.89 19.63 3.14
CA ILE A 268 3.52 19.35 3.54
C ILE A 268 2.69 20.64 3.43
N ARG A 269 1.58 20.60 2.69
CA ARG A 269 0.63 21.71 2.56
C ARG A 269 -0.74 21.29 3.09
N VAL A 270 -1.31 22.06 4.02
CA VAL A 270 -2.60 21.75 4.65
C VAL A 270 -3.55 22.94 4.73
N GLY A 271 -4.85 22.65 4.74
CA GLY A 271 -5.94 23.61 4.91
C GLY A 271 -6.30 23.82 6.38
N ALA A 272 -7.54 24.23 6.65
CA ALA A 272 -8.00 24.53 8.01
C ALA A 272 -8.28 23.27 8.84
N GLY A 273 -8.05 23.36 10.16
CA GLY A 273 -8.36 22.29 11.12
C GLY A 273 -7.41 21.09 11.09
N ALA A 274 -6.24 21.24 10.46
CA ALA A 274 -5.26 20.16 10.32
C ALA A 274 -4.44 19.92 11.60
N ILE A 275 -4.05 18.67 11.83
CA ILE A 275 -3.03 18.28 12.80
C ILE A 275 -1.81 17.79 12.01
N VAL A 276 -0.69 18.49 12.14
CA VAL A 276 0.57 18.13 11.49
C VAL A 276 1.59 17.84 12.58
N GLU A 277 1.89 16.56 12.80
CA GLU A 277 2.65 16.11 13.95
C GLU A 277 3.85 15.22 13.60
N ASN A 278 5.01 15.48 14.20
CA ASN A 278 6.18 14.58 14.15
C ASN A 278 6.66 14.24 12.71
N ASN A 279 6.58 15.22 11.80
CA ASN A 279 7.04 15.05 10.42
C ASN A 279 8.46 15.63 10.23
N GLN A 280 9.20 15.03 9.30
CA GLN A 280 10.49 15.54 8.84
C GLN A 280 10.34 16.14 7.44
N CYS A 281 10.52 17.45 7.31
CA CYS A 281 10.39 18.15 6.04
C CYS A 281 11.73 18.78 5.64
N ALA A 282 12.35 18.31 4.55
CA ALA A 282 13.71 18.72 4.22
C ALA A 282 13.95 19.02 2.73
N PHE A 283 14.80 20.01 2.42
CA PHE A 283 15.23 20.28 1.05
C PHE A 283 14.09 20.55 0.05
N ASN A 284 12.90 20.96 0.52
CA ASN A 284 11.81 21.34 -0.35
C ASN A 284 12.04 22.75 -0.90
N VAL A 285 11.67 22.97 -2.16
CA VAL A 285 11.89 24.24 -2.85
C VAL A 285 11.04 25.37 -2.24
N ALA A 286 9.89 25.05 -1.65
CA ALA A 286 9.05 26.00 -0.92
C ALA A 286 9.15 25.80 0.61
N ALA A 287 8.04 25.71 1.33
CA ALA A 287 8.05 25.54 2.77
C ALA A 287 8.28 24.07 3.17
N GLY A 288 8.81 23.81 4.37
CA GLY A 288 8.76 22.48 4.95
C GLY A 288 7.32 22.10 5.29
N ILE A 289 6.61 22.99 5.98
CA ILE A 289 5.18 22.89 6.25
C ILE A 289 4.52 24.23 5.92
N HIS A 290 3.42 24.20 5.17
CA HIS A 290 2.63 25.35 4.80
C HIS A 290 1.16 25.15 5.18
N THR A 291 0.62 26.04 6.00
CA THR A 291 -0.80 26.01 6.37
C THR A 291 -1.54 27.21 5.77
N THR A 292 -2.55 26.94 4.95
CA THR A 292 -3.36 27.94 4.26
C THR A 292 -4.69 28.24 4.96
N GLY A 293 -5.02 27.52 6.04
CA GLY A 293 -6.25 27.67 6.81
C GLY A 293 -6.03 27.77 8.33
N SER A 294 -7.09 28.17 9.05
CA SER A 294 -7.06 28.42 10.50
C SER A 294 -7.20 27.13 11.32
N ASP A 295 -7.16 27.26 12.65
CA ASP A 295 -7.47 26.18 13.59
C ASP A 295 -6.56 24.94 13.45
N CYS A 296 -5.35 25.14 12.95
CA CYS A 296 -4.38 24.06 12.79
C CYS A 296 -3.56 23.87 14.07
N ARG A 297 -3.07 22.65 14.25
CA ARG A 297 -2.07 22.29 15.27
C ARG A 297 -0.83 21.74 14.57
N ILE A 298 0.26 22.51 14.64
CA ILE A 298 1.54 22.14 14.05
C ILE A 298 2.49 21.83 15.21
N GLU A 299 2.86 20.57 15.39
CA GLU A 299 3.70 20.19 16.52
C GLU A 299 4.76 19.12 16.25
N ARG A 300 5.89 19.21 16.97
CA ARG A 300 6.97 18.19 16.93
C ARG A 300 7.59 17.96 15.55
N ASN A 301 7.35 18.85 14.59
CA ASN A 301 7.93 18.71 13.26
C ASN A 301 9.35 19.24 13.21
N ASN A 302 10.17 18.67 12.33
CA ASN A 302 11.52 19.12 12.04
C ASN A 302 11.61 19.58 10.58
N CYS A 303 11.69 20.89 10.37
CA CYS A 303 11.78 21.50 9.04
C CYS A 303 13.20 22.01 8.77
N MET A 304 13.92 21.40 7.84
CA MET A 304 15.33 21.74 7.58
C MET A 304 15.65 22.03 6.12
N VAL A 305 16.42 23.08 5.86
CA VAL A 305 16.96 23.38 4.52
C VAL A 305 15.89 23.55 3.43
N ASN A 306 14.71 24.05 3.80
CA ASN A 306 13.66 24.46 2.86
C ASN A 306 13.79 25.98 2.56
N ALA A 307 13.02 26.52 1.61
CA ALA A 307 12.96 27.99 1.48
C ALA A 307 12.32 28.62 2.74
N ARG A 308 11.19 28.06 3.21
CA ARG A 308 10.58 28.43 4.49
C ARG A 308 10.48 27.22 5.41
N GLY A 309 10.73 27.37 6.71
CA GLY A 309 10.61 26.25 7.65
C GLY A 309 9.14 25.88 7.88
N ILE A 310 8.45 26.72 8.65
CA ILE A 310 7.00 26.66 8.85
C ILE A 310 6.39 27.98 8.36
N ASP A 311 5.46 27.85 7.41
CA ASP A 311 4.72 28.92 6.74
C ASP A 311 3.23 28.87 7.11
N VAL A 312 2.67 29.96 7.61
CA VAL A 312 1.30 30.04 8.13
C VAL A 312 0.65 31.32 7.65
N ASP A 313 -0.23 31.19 6.66
CA ASP A 313 -0.87 32.31 5.94
C ASP A 313 -2.08 32.92 6.68
N THR A 314 -2.65 32.18 7.63
CA THR A 314 -3.90 32.59 8.32
C THR A 314 -3.76 32.56 9.84
N ILE A 315 -4.71 33.19 10.52
CA ILE A 315 -4.70 33.34 11.98
C ILE A 315 -5.32 32.12 12.68
N GLY A 316 -5.12 32.00 14.00
CA GLY A 316 -5.90 31.07 14.83
C GLY A 316 -5.34 29.65 14.94
N SER A 317 -4.09 29.42 14.58
CA SER A 317 -3.41 28.13 14.73
C SER A 317 -2.49 28.09 15.96
N VAL A 318 -2.18 26.88 16.43
CA VAL A 318 -1.22 26.62 17.52
C VAL A 318 0.02 25.94 16.95
N ILE A 319 1.18 26.57 17.14
CA ILE A 319 2.47 26.11 16.60
C ILE A 319 3.42 25.90 17.78
N ILE A 320 3.73 24.64 18.12
CA ILE A 320 4.48 24.31 19.33
C ILE A 320 5.44 23.14 19.14
N ARG A 321 6.58 23.15 19.87
CA ARG A 321 7.56 22.05 19.89
C ARG A 321 8.15 21.68 18.52
N ASN A 322 8.11 22.58 17.55
CA ASN A 322 8.73 22.37 16.25
C ASN A 322 10.17 22.85 16.25
N THR A 323 10.97 22.33 15.33
CA THR A 323 12.35 22.74 15.12
C THR A 323 12.58 23.12 13.66
N CYS A 324 13.22 24.28 13.43
CA CYS A 324 13.55 24.77 12.09
C CYS A 324 15.04 25.11 12.01
N SER A 325 15.76 24.59 11.01
CA SER A 325 17.20 24.85 10.85
C SER A 325 17.61 24.93 9.39
N GLY A 326 18.52 25.85 9.06
CA GLY A 326 19.07 25.97 7.69
C GLY A 326 18.06 26.36 6.60
N ASN A 327 16.83 26.72 6.95
CA ASN A 327 15.88 27.27 5.98
C ASN A 327 16.25 28.72 5.64
N SER A 328 15.85 29.23 4.47
CA SER A 328 16.07 30.66 4.16
C SER A 328 15.32 31.58 5.13
N THR A 329 14.09 31.19 5.48
CA THR A 329 13.29 31.78 6.57
C THR A 329 12.75 30.65 7.45
N ASN A 330 13.15 30.55 8.71
CA ASN A 330 12.68 29.45 9.57
C ASN A 330 11.19 29.52 9.92
N TRP A 331 10.65 30.73 10.09
CA TRP A 331 9.28 30.97 10.53
C TRP A 331 8.69 32.12 9.73
N ASP A 332 7.64 31.84 8.96
CA ASP A 332 6.81 32.84 8.29
C ASP A 332 5.38 32.66 8.80
N VAL A 333 4.98 33.47 9.77
CA VAL A 333 3.73 33.23 10.52
C VAL A 333 3.00 34.54 10.69
N VAL A 334 1.79 34.64 10.13
CA VAL A 334 0.98 35.84 10.26
C VAL A 334 0.55 36.10 11.71
N ALA A 335 0.31 37.38 12.03
CA ALA A 335 -0.12 37.80 13.36
C ALA A 335 -1.47 37.20 13.75
N GLY A 336 -1.61 36.73 14.99
CA GLY A 336 -2.86 36.12 15.49
C GLY A 336 -2.76 34.60 15.72
N ASN A 337 -1.59 34.01 15.55
CA ASN A 337 -1.30 32.62 15.89
C ASN A 337 -0.69 32.48 17.29
N VAL A 338 -0.89 31.32 17.92
CA VAL A 338 -0.30 30.97 19.23
C VAL A 338 1.06 30.32 18.97
N ILE A 339 2.13 31.08 19.18
CA ILE A 339 3.50 30.64 18.91
C ILE A 339 4.51 31.31 19.84
N LEU A 340 5.49 30.53 20.29
CA LEU A 340 6.72 31.01 20.92
C LEU A 340 7.91 30.41 20.17
N VAL A 341 8.77 31.27 19.61
CA VAL A 341 10.00 30.86 18.91
C VAL A 341 11.21 31.30 19.74
N VAL A 342 12.15 30.37 19.93
CA VAL A 342 13.39 30.59 20.66
C VAL A 342 14.54 30.28 19.71
N ASN A 343 15.46 31.23 19.55
CA ASN A 343 16.72 30.93 18.87
C ASN A 343 17.60 30.12 19.84
N ALA A 344 17.88 28.87 19.50
CA ALA A 344 18.53 27.94 20.41
C ALA A 344 19.94 28.41 20.78
N THR A 345 20.29 28.30 22.06
CA THR A 345 21.67 28.53 22.49
C THR A 345 22.50 27.27 22.23
N ILE A 346 23.46 27.36 21.30
CA ILE A 346 24.38 26.26 21.02
C ILE A 346 25.26 26.02 22.25
N ALA A 347 25.12 24.84 22.83
CA ALA A 347 25.95 24.43 23.95
C ALA A 347 27.41 24.26 23.51
N GLY A 348 28.34 24.59 24.40
CA GLY A 348 29.70 24.06 24.30
C GLY A 348 29.72 22.53 24.40
N ALA A 349 30.88 21.92 24.17
CA ALA A 349 31.03 20.48 24.29
C ALA A 349 30.55 19.98 25.67
N VAL A 350 29.67 18.98 25.67
CA VAL A 350 29.19 18.31 26.88
C VAL A 350 29.95 17.00 27.05
N SER A 351 30.55 16.80 28.23
CA SER A 351 31.28 15.57 28.57
C SER A 351 31.03 15.22 30.04
N GLY A 352 30.62 13.98 30.30
CA GLY A 352 30.24 13.51 31.64
C GLY A 352 28.73 13.41 31.85
N ASN A 353 28.29 13.42 33.12
CA ASN A 353 26.89 13.14 33.49
C ASN A 353 25.94 14.36 33.39
N ALA A 354 26.46 15.54 33.05
CA ALA A 354 25.71 16.79 32.93
C ALA A 354 26.41 17.77 31.99
N GLY A 355 25.67 18.73 31.45
CA GLY A 355 26.19 19.86 30.67
C GLY A 355 25.18 20.38 29.65
N GLY A 356 25.54 21.48 28.99
CA GLY A 356 24.71 22.18 28.02
C GLY A 356 23.81 23.26 28.63
N THR A 357 23.40 24.22 27.81
CA THR A 357 22.49 25.34 28.16
C THR A 357 21.15 25.22 27.42
N ALA A 358 20.80 24.00 27.03
CA ALA A 358 19.74 23.73 26.07
C ALA A 358 18.34 24.10 26.61
N PRO A 359 17.40 24.45 25.73
CA PRO A 359 17.57 25.14 24.45
C PRO A 359 17.49 26.68 24.59
N GLY A 360 17.42 27.21 25.82
CA GLY A 360 17.24 28.66 26.07
C GLY A 360 15.80 29.08 26.39
N SER A 361 14.93 28.13 26.72
CA SER A 361 13.56 28.39 27.21
C SER A 361 13.14 27.36 28.26
N THR A 362 12.30 27.80 29.21
CA THR A 362 11.64 26.94 30.20
C THR A 362 10.23 26.51 29.77
N ASP A 363 9.72 27.04 28.66
CA ASP A 363 8.43 26.64 28.11
C ASP A 363 8.56 25.31 27.36
N PRO A 364 7.91 24.22 27.81
CA PRO A 364 7.96 22.91 27.15
C PRO A 364 7.25 22.88 25.79
N ASN A 365 6.59 23.96 25.39
CA ASN A 365 5.90 24.11 24.12
C ASN A 365 6.65 25.05 23.15
N ALA A 366 7.80 25.60 23.53
CA ALA A 366 8.58 26.47 22.66
C ALA A 366 9.00 25.76 21.37
N ASN A 367 9.05 26.52 20.28
CA ASN A 367 9.66 26.13 19.02
C ASN A 367 11.10 26.63 18.96
N PHE A 368 11.97 25.94 18.22
CA PHE A 368 13.39 26.27 18.18
C PHE A 368 13.93 26.50 16.77
N SER A 369 14.62 27.62 16.59
CA SER A 369 15.59 27.77 15.48
C SER A 369 16.96 27.27 15.93
N TYR A 370 17.69 26.54 15.09
CA TYR A 370 19.08 26.16 15.34
C TYR A 370 19.91 26.02 14.05
#